data_AF-A0A923QS34-F1
#
_entry.id   AF-A0A923QS34-F1
#
_cell.length_a   1.000
_cell.length_b   1.000
_cell.length_c   1.000
_cell.angle_alpha   90.00
_cell.angle_beta   90.00
_cell.angle_gamma   90.00
#
_symmetry.space_group_name_H-M   'P 1'
#
loop_
_entity.id
_entity.type
_entity.pdbx_description
1 polymer ?
#
loop_
_entity_poly.entity_id
_entity_poly.type
_entity_poly.pdbx_seq_one_letter_code
_entity_poly.pdbx_strand_id
1 'polypeptide(L)'
;MTDTKERPSRTILRSRIEKQLKRQQEEQRKELLRRRIDIAKEGVQLAQAGKTVESVRKYQQYILILEMWKKAGKDGLTLNHFDRSKDLYEIVLLSGIFWDLAKLYDKAKNASQLKEMNTYLKKYLIFSKGMPFQPLSAEALRKYLGSGRCKHRAEFKAIYTSLSGEKCFIATSLLDVTHPDTLLRLRRFRDEKLRLSSPGRRLVYFYYRASPTLVRLLDASPQQLRRLMGKFLDRAAQWLVRN
;
A
#
# COMPACT_ATOMS: atom_id res chain seq x y z
N MET A 1 -9.22 31.05 -67.89
CA MET A 1 -8.25 30.93 -66.79
C MET A 1 -8.71 29.81 -65.87
N THR A 2 -8.29 28.57 -66.16
CA THR A 2 -8.62 27.40 -65.34
C THR A 2 -7.53 27.24 -64.29
N ASP A 3 -7.90 27.49 -63.04
CA ASP A 3 -7.07 27.34 -61.85
C ASP A 3 -6.82 25.85 -61.59
N THR A 4 -5.66 25.36 -62.06
CA THR A 4 -5.22 23.98 -61.88
C THR A 4 -4.83 23.80 -60.41
N LYS A 5 -5.80 23.40 -59.57
CA LYS A 5 -5.52 22.97 -58.18
C LYS A 5 -4.60 21.75 -58.21
N GLU A 6 -3.30 22.01 -58.07
CA GLU A 6 -2.25 21.01 -57.91
C GLU A 6 -2.62 20.08 -56.74
N ARG A 7 -2.88 18.81 -57.04
CA ARG A 7 -3.18 17.81 -56.02
C ARG A 7 -1.92 17.62 -55.16
N PRO A 8 -2.00 17.75 -53.83
CA PRO A 8 -0.83 17.62 -52.97
C PRO A 8 -0.17 16.25 -53.16
N SER A 9 1.15 16.25 -53.32
CA SER A 9 1.97 15.03 -53.44
C SER A 9 1.65 14.04 -52.31
N ARG A 10 1.57 12.73 -52.65
CA ARG A 10 1.23 11.63 -51.71
C ARG A 10 2.04 11.68 -50.40
N THR A 11 3.29 12.13 -50.47
CA THR A 11 4.19 12.30 -49.32
C THR A 11 3.71 13.38 -48.35
N ILE A 12 3.23 14.52 -48.87
CA ILE A 12 2.68 15.64 -48.07
C ILE A 12 1.37 15.21 -47.40
N LEU A 13 0.53 14.45 -48.11
CA LEU A 13 -0.72 13.94 -47.57
C LEU A 13 -0.47 12.95 -46.42
N ARG A 14 0.47 12.00 -46.60
CA ARG A 14 0.88 11.05 -45.54
C ARG A 14 1.43 11.77 -44.30
N SER A 15 2.33 12.73 -44.48
CA SER A 15 2.87 13.53 -43.38
C SER A 15 1.80 14.30 -42.60
N ARG A 16 0.80 14.86 -43.29
CA ARG A 16 -0.34 15.54 -42.63
C ARG A 16 -1.21 14.56 -41.84
N ILE A 17 -1.51 13.39 -42.40
CA ILE A 17 -2.29 12.34 -41.73
C ILE A 17 -1.56 11.85 -40.48
N GLU A 18 -0.26 11.56 -40.56
CA GLU A 18 0.56 11.15 -39.42
C GLU A 18 0.59 12.22 -38.31
N LYS A 19 0.75 13.49 -38.70
CA LYS A 19 0.74 14.61 -37.76
C LYS A 19 -0.63 14.78 -37.08
N GLN A 20 -1.72 14.61 -37.80
CA GLN A 20 -3.07 14.63 -37.24
C GLN A 20 -3.31 13.46 -36.30
N LEU A 21 -2.91 12.24 -36.68
CA LEU A 21 -3.04 11.05 -35.85
C LEU A 21 -2.26 11.20 -34.54
N LYS A 22 -1.02 11.71 -34.60
CA LYS A 22 -0.21 11.95 -33.41
C LYS A 22 -0.84 12.98 -32.47
N ARG A 23 -1.40 14.06 -33.02
CA ARG A 23 -2.12 15.09 -32.24
C ARG A 23 -3.37 14.51 -31.56
N GLN A 24 -4.17 13.75 -32.30
CA GLN A 24 -5.35 13.08 -31.73
C GLN A 24 -4.97 12.10 -30.62
N GLN A 25 -3.90 11.32 -30.81
CA GLN A 25 -3.39 10.40 -29.77
C GLN A 25 -2.90 11.16 -28.53
N GLU A 26 -2.23 12.29 -28.70
CA GLU A 26 -1.79 13.14 -27.58
C GLU A 26 -2.97 13.77 -26.82
N GLU A 27 -3.98 14.25 -27.53
CA GLU A 27 -5.22 14.77 -26.94
C GLU A 27 -5.98 13.70 -26.17
N GLN A 28 -6.15 12.51 -26.77
CA GLN A 28 -6.78 11.37 -26.10
C GLN A 28 -6.03 10.97 -24.82
N ARG A 29 -4.69 10.96 -24.85
CA ARG A 29 -3.87 10.67 -23.66
C ARG A 29 -4.07 11.71 -22.56
N LYS A 30 -4.11 13.00 -22.92
CA LYS A 30 -4.37 14.09 -21.97
C LYS A 30 -5.77 13.96 -21.35
N GLU A 31 -6.76 13.61 -22.15
CA GLU A 31 -8.14 13.44 -21.68
C GLU A 31 -8.27 12.25 -20.71
N LEU A 32 -7.66 11.11 -21.04
CA LEU A 32 -7.59 9.97 -20.13
C LEU A 32 -6.92 10.34 -18.81
N LEU A 33 -5.83 11.12 -18.86
CA LEU A 33 -5.16 11.59 -17.65
C LEU A 33 -6.11 12.48 -16.83
N ARG A 34 -6.88 13.39 -17.43
CA ARG A 34 -7.84 14.23 -16.69
C ARG A 34 -8.89 13.40 -15.97
N ARG A 35 -9.45 12.39 -16.64
CA ARG A 35 -10.51 11.52 -16.11
C ARG A 35 -10.03 10.46 -15.10
N ARG A 36 -8.72 10.28 -14.91
CA ARG A 36 -8.16 9.23 -14.05
C ARG A 36 -8.72 9.27 -12.62
N ILE A 37 -8.92 10.46 -12.06
CA ILE A 37 -9.42 10.60 -10.69
C ILE A 37 -10.85 10.08 -10.58
N ASP A 38 -11.69 10.35 -11.58
CA ASP A 38 -13.07 9.85 -11.60
C ASP A 38 -13.11 8.33 -11.78
N ILE A 39 -12.21 7.78 -12.60
CA ILE A 39 -12.02 6.32 -12.73
C ILE A 39 -11.68 5.69 -11.37
N ALA A 40 -10.76 6.30 -10.61
CA ALA A 40 -10.41 5.82 -9.27
C ALA A 40 -11.59 5.91 -8.29
N LYS A 41 -12.35 7.01 -8.31
CA LYS A 41 -13.56 7.20 -7.48
C LYS A 41 -14.62 6.15 -7.79
N GLU A 42 -14.89 5.89 -9.07
CA GLU A 42 -15.79 4.81 -9.50
C GLU A 42 -15.32 3.45 -8.97
N GLY A 43 -14.01 3.18 -9.01
CA GLY A 43 -13.42 1.96 -8.43
C GLY A 43 -13.75 1.78 -6.95
N VAL A 44 -13.67 2.86 -6.16
CA VAL A 44 -14.02 2.86 -4.73
C VAL A 44 -15.51 2.60 -4.52
N GLN A 45 -16.38 3.26 -5.27
CA GLN A 45 -17.84 3.08 -5.17
C GLN A 45 -18.23 1.63 -5.49
N LEU A 46 -17.64 1.05 -6.54
CA LEU A 46 -17.85 -0.35 -6.91
C LEU A 46 -17.35 -1.32 -5.84
N ALA A 47 -16.20 -1.04 -5.21
CA ALA A 47 -15.69 -1.84 -4.11
C ALA A 47 -16.64 -1.84 -2.91
N GLN A 48 -17.17 -0.66 -2.54
CA GLN A 48 -18.13 -0.49 -1.45
C GLN A 48 -19.46 -1.20 -1.74
N ALA A 49 -19.91 -1.19 -2.99
CA ALA A 49 -21.09 -1.92 -3.45
C ALA A 49 -20.86 -3.44 -3.60
N GLY A 50 -19.67 -3.96 -3.27
CA GLY A 50 -19.33 -5.38 -3.37
C GLY A 50 -19.05 -5.88 -4.78
N LYS A 51 -19.03 -4.99 -5.80
CA LYS A 51 -18.76 -5.32 -7.20
C LYS A 51 -17.26 -5.47 -7.48
N THR A 52 -16.68 -6.54 -6.95
CA THR A 52 -15.22 -6.77 -6.93
C THR A 52 -14.56 -6.72 -8.31
N VAL A 53 -15.09 -7.44 -9.30
CA VAL A 53 -14.46 -7.56 -10.64
C VAL A 53 -14.41 -6.20 -11.35
N GLU A 54 -15.51 -5.44 -11.27
CA GLU A 54 -15.61 -4.12 -11.90
C GLU A 54 -14.71 -3.10 -11.21
N SER A 55 -14.63 -3.14 -9.87
CA SER A 55 -13.71 -2.31 -9.09
C SER A 55 -12.25 -2.57 -9.47
N VAL A 56 -11.83 -3.85 -9.57
CA VAL A 56 -10.48 -4.23 -10.00
C VAL A 56 -10.16 -3.65 -11.39
N ARG A 57 -11.11 -3.74 -12.34
CA ARG A 57 -10.92 -3.19 -13.70
C ARG A 57 -10.69 -1.68 -13.66
N LYS A 58 -11.45 -0.93 -12.85
CA LYS A 58 -11.27 0.53 -12.72
C LYS A 58 -9.93 0.90 -12.11
N TYR A 59 -9.50 0.19 -11.06
CA TYR A 59 -8.19 0.40 -10.47
C TYR A 59 -7.04 0.06 -11.45
N GLN A 60 -7.15 -1.05 -12.20
CA GLN A 60 -6.17 -1.40 -13.23
C GLN A 60 -6.14 -0.36 -14.37
N GLN A 61 -7.30 0.16 -14.77
CA GLN A 61 -7.39 1.23 -15.75
C GLN A 61 -6.67 2.50 -15.28
N TYR A 62 -6.85 2.89 -14.02
CA TYR A 62 -6.13 4.02 -13.42
C TYR A 62 -4.60 3.81 -13.47
N ILE A 63 -4.12 2.63 -13.06
CA ILE A 63 -2.69 2.28 -13.08
C ILE A 63 -2.14 2.35 -14.50
N LEU A 64 -2.86 1.78 -15.47
CA LEU A 64 -2.45 1.77 -16.88
C LEU A 64 -2.33 3.19 -17.46
N ILE A 65 -3.27 4.09 -17.14
CA ILE A 65 -3.21 5.50 -17.55
C ILE A 65 -1.92 6.15 -17.02
N LEU A 66 -1.56 5.88 -15.77
CA LEU A 66 -0.33 6.40 -15.18
C LEU A 66 0.93 5.77 -15.77
N GLU A 67 0.94 4.46 -16.04
CA GLU A 67 2.05 3.77 -16.71
C GLU A 67 2.34 4.37 -18.08
N MET A 68 1.28 4.62 -18.85
CA MET A 68 1.38 5.24 -20.17
C MET A 68 1.89 6.69 -20.07
N TRP A 69 1.38 7.47 -19.11
CA TRP A 69 1.78 8.86 -18.94
C TRP A 69 3.23 9.02 -18.46
N LYS A 70 3.64 8.20 -17.48
CA LYS A 70 4.99 8.19 -16.91
C LYS A 70 5.99 7.38 -17.75
N LYS A 71 5.55 6.74 -18.84
CA LYS A 71 6.35 5.88 -19.72
C LYS A 71 7.07 4.75 -18.97
N ALA A 72 6.41 4.20 -17.94
CA ALA A 72 6.99 3.20 -17.06
C ALA A 72 6.96 1.77 -17.66
N GLY A 73 6.18 1.55 -18.72
CA GLY A 73 5.86 0.21 -19.21
C GLY A 73 4.88 -0.53 -18.29
N LYS A 74 4.44 -1.71 -18.73
CA LYS A 74 3.46 -2.53 -18.00
C LYS A 74 4.05 -3.00 -16.67
N ASP A 75 3.31 -2.80 -15.57
CA ASP A 75 3.69 -3.11 -14.19
C ASP A 75 4.96 -2.39 -13.68
N GLY A 76 5.49 -1.46 -14.48
CA GLY A 76 6.79 -0.81 -14.27
C GLY A 76 6.75 0.41 -13.35
N LEU A 77 5.57 0.86 -12.92
CA LEU A 77 5.47 2.02 -12.03
C LEU A 77 6.20 1.78 -10.70
N THR A 78 7.07 2.73 -10.38
CA THR A 78 7.83 2.83 -9.13
C THR A 78 7.89 4.29 -8.69
N LEU A 79 8.30 4.54 -7.45
CA LEU A 79 8.46 5.90 -6.92
C LEU A 79 9.41 6.79 -7.75
N ASN A 80 10.35 6.21 -8.51
CA ASN A 80 11.28 6.98 -9.35
C ASN A 80 10.60 7.74 -10.50
N HIS A 81 9.36 7.37 -10.83
CA HIS A 81 8.57 8.06 -11.84
C HIS A 81 7.86 9.32 -11.30
N PHE A 82 7.93 9.58 -10.00
CA PHE A 82 7.18 10.62 -9.33
C PHE A 82 8.10 11.61 -8.63
N ASP A 83 7.76 12.88 -8.74
CA ASP A 83 8.33 13.91 -7.87
C ASP A 83 7.62 13.83 -6.51
N ARG A 84 8.36 13.50 -5.45
CA ARG A 84 7.76 13.22 -4.12
C ARG A 84 7.04 14.41 -3.51
N SER A 85 7.35 15.63 -3.95
CA SER A 85 6.72 16.86 -3.46
C SER A 85 5.55 17.24 -4.35
N LYS A 86 5.74 17.25 -5.68
CA LYS A 86 4.71 17.69 -6.64
C LYS A 86 3.63 16.66 -6.88
N ASP A 87 4.00 15.38 -6.88
CA ASP A 87 3.10 14.26 -7.18
C ASP A 87 2.57 13.59 -5.88
N LEU A 88 2.70 14.22 -4.71
CA LEU A 88 2.34 13.60 -3.42
C LEU A 88 0.91 13.05 -3.41
N TYR A 89 -0.06 13.82 -3.92
CA TYR A 89 -1.46 13.37 -3.99
C TYR A 89 -1.65 12.15 -4.90
N GLU A 90 -0.91 12.09 -6.02
CA GLU A 90 -0.95 10.95 -6.92
C GLU A 90 -0.32 9.72 -6.27
N ILE A 91 0.79 9.90 -5.54
CA ILE A 91 1.45 8.83 -4.77
C ILE A 91 0.52 8.29 -3.68
N VAL A 92 -0.18 9.17 -2.95
CA VAL A 92 -1.17 8.80 -1.93
C VAL A 92 -2.31 8.00 -2.56
N LEU A 93 -2.88 8.49 -3.67
CA LEU A 93 -3.99 7.84 -4.36
C LEU A 93 -3.58 6.46 -4.87
N LEU A 94 -2.42 6.37 -5.53
CA LEU A 94 -1.89 5.12 -6.05
C LEU A 94 -1.59 4.11 -4.93
N SER A 95 -1.04 4.58 -3.80
CA SER A 95 -0.89 3.75 -2.60
C SER A 95 -2.24 3.22 -2.09
N GLY A 96 -3.25 4.07 -1.99
CA GLY A 96 -4.61 3.67 -1.61
C GLY A 96 -5.22 2.63 -2.56
N ILE A 97 -5.00 2.77 -3.86
CA ILE A 97 -5.47 1.83 -4.87
C ILE A 97 -4.78 0.46 -4.72
N PHE A 98 -3.46 0.42 -4.50
CA PHE A 98 -2.76 -0.84 -4.24
C PHE A 98 -3.25 -1.52 -2.95
N TRP A 99 -3.57 -0.72 -1.92
CA TRP A 99 -4.20 -1.23 -0.71
C TRP A 99 -5.58 -1.85 -0.95
N ASP A 100 -6.43 -1.17 -1.72
CA ASP A 100 -7.77 -1.67 -2.04
C ASP A 100 -7.69 -2.94 -2.90
N LEU A 101 -6.84 -2.96 -3.92
CA LEU A 101 -6.58 -4.16 -4.72
C LEU A 101 -6.10 -5.33 -3.86
N ALA A 102 -5.14 -5.11 -2.95
CA ALA A 102 -4.68 -6.16 -2.04
C ALA A 102 -5.82 -6.74 -1.19
N LYS A 103 -6.72 -5.90 -0.66
CA LYS A 103 -7.91 -6.38 0.10
C LYS A 103 -8.90 -7.13 -0.78
N LEU A 104 -9.14 -6.67 -2.01
CA LEU A 104 -10.04 -7.36 -2.94
C LEU A 104 -9.52 -8.76 -3.28
N TYR A 105 -8.20 -8.90 -3.43
CA TYR A 105 -7.53 -10.19 -3.65
C TYR A 105 -7.28 -11.00 -2.36
N ASP A 106 -7.53 -10.48 -1.16
CA ASP A 106 -7.45 -11.27 0.09
C ASP A 106 -8.48 -12.42 0.13
N LYS A 107 -9.48 -12.39 -0.75
CA LYS A 107 -10.41 -13.51 -0.97
C LYS A 107 -9.91 -14.53 -2.00
N ALA A 108 -8.65 -14.44 -2.42
CA ALA A 108 -8.02 -15.34 -3.39
C ALA A 108 -8.26 -16.80 -3.03
N LYS A 109 -8.57 -17.61 -4.05
CA LYS A 109 -8.78 -19.06 -3.90
C LYS A 109 -7.72 -19.89 -4.62
N ASN A 110 -6.91 -19.27 -5.47
CA ASN A 110 -5.91 -19.94 -6.28
C ASN A 110 -4.57 -19.20 -6.25
N ALA A 111 -3.51 -19.91 -6.65
CA ALA A 111 -2.13 -19.42 -6.60
C ALA A 111 -1.91 -18.15 -7.45
N SER A 112 -2.61 -18.02 -8.58
CA SER A 112 -2.51 -16.83 -9.44
C SER A 112 -3.06 -15.58 -8.74
N GLN A 113 -4.25 -15.67 -8.13
CA GLN A 113 -4.83 -14.56 -7.37
C GLN A 113 -3.99 -14.20 -6.14
N LEU A 114 -3.40 -15.20 -5.46
CA LEU A 114 -2.48 -14.98 -4.34
C LEU A 114 -1.20 -14.25 -4.80
N LYS A 115 -0.70 -14.57 -6.01
CA LYS A 115 0.42 -13.86 -6.61
C LYS A 115 0.08 -12.39 -6.88
N GLU A 116 -1.10 -12.10 -7.43
CA GLU A 116 -1.59 -10.73 -7.65
C GLU A 116 -1.70 -9.95 -6.33
N MET A 117 -2.32 -10.56 -5.30
CA MET A 117 -2.39 -9.97 -3.96
C MET A 117 -1.02 -9.56 -3.44
N ASN A 118 -0.05 -10.47 -3.52
CA ASN A 118 1.31 -10.23 -3.08
C ASN A 118 2.03 -9.15 -3.89
N THR A 119 1.77 -9.05 -5.19
CA THR A 119 2.27 -7.97 -6.04
C THR A 119 1.73 -6.62 -5.56
N TYR A 120 0.42 -6.50 -5.34
CA TYR A 120 -0.18 -5.25 -4.87
C TYR A 120 0.25 -4.88 -3.44
N LEU A 121 0.39 -5.86 -2.54
CA LEU A 121 0.96 -5.66 -1.21
C LEU A 121 2.39 -5.11 -1.26
N LYS A 122 3.24 -5.63 -2.16
CA LYS A 122 4.59 -5.11 -2.38
C LYS A 122 4.57 -3.69 -2.94
N LYS A 123 3.69 -3.39 -3.91
CA LYS A 123 3.54 -2.03 -4.44
C LYS A 123 3.05 -1.06 -3.34
N TYR A 124 2.09 -1.47 -2.51
CA TYR A 124 1.63 -0.69 -1.37
C TYR A 124 2.76 -0.34 -0.40
N LEU A 125 3.64 -1.31 -0.09
CA LEU A 125 4.85 -1.08 0.70
C LEU A 125 5.77 -0.05 0.03
N ILE A 126 6.08 -0.23 -1.25
CA ILE A 126 6.98 0.66 -2.01
C ILE A 126 6.44 2.09 -2.00
N PHE A 127 5.15 2.29 -2.27
CA PHE A 127 4.53 3.62 -2.38
C PHE A 127 4.16 4.24 -1.03
N SER A 128 4.23 3.51 0.08
CA SER A 128 3.96 4.04 1.42
C SER A 128 5.22 4.28 2.26
N LYS A 129 6.27 3.47 2.08
CA LYS A 129 7.45 3.53 2.94
C LYS A 129 8.27 4.79 2.68
N GLY A 130 8.62 5.51 3.73
CA GLY A 130 9.35 6.77 3.69
C GLY A 130 8.51 7.98 3.27
N MET A 131 7.21 7.80 3.01
CA MET A 131 6.31 8.90 2.68
C MET A 131 5.75 9.57 3.95
N PRO A 132 5.36 10.86 3.91
CA PRO A 132 4.76 11.55 5.06
C PRO A 132 3.52 10.84 5.63
N PHE A 133 2.77 10.13 4.78
CA PHE A 133 1.57 9.37 5.16
C PHE A 133 1.86 7.91 5.55
N GLN A 134 3.12 7.48 5.66
CA GLN A 134 3.47 6.13 6.12
C GLN A 134 2.76 5.71 7.42
N PRO A 135 2.61 6.59 8.45
CA PRO A 135 1.89 6.22 9.67
C PRO A 135 0.43 5.85 9.41
N LEU A 136 -0.24 6.58 8.52
CA LEU A 136 -1.62 6.28 8.10
C LEU A 136 -1.69 4.94 7.37
N SER A 137 -0.72 4.64 6.51
CA SER A 137 -0.65 3.35 5.82
C SER A 137 -0.45 2.17 6.78
N ALA A 138 0.46 2.32 7.75
CA ALA A 138 0.67 1.31 8.78
C ALA A 138 -0.61 1.09 9.61
N GLU A 139 -1.32 2.17 9.95
CA GLU A 139 -2.56 2.12 10.71
C GLU A 139 -3.69 1.43 9.94
N ALA A 140 -3.81 1.67 8.64
CA ALA A 140 -4.77 0.98 7.77
C ALA A 140 -4.56 -0.55 7.78
N LEU A 141 -3.30 -0.99 7.66
CA LEU A 141 -2.93 -2.40 7.79
C LEU A 141 -3.26 -2.97 9.16
N ARG A 142 -2.92 -2.24 10.23
CA ARG A 142 -3.18 -2.66 11.61
C ARG A 142 -4.67 -2.89 11.85
N LYS A 143 -5.51 -1.93 11.44
CA LYS A 143 -6.98 -2.03 11.54
C LYS A 143 -7.52 -3.22 10.75
N TYR A 144 -7.00 -3.47 9.55
CA TYR A 144 -7.44 -4.60 8.74
C TYR A 144 -7.05 -5.95 9.35
N LEU A 145 -5.81 -6.08 9.84
CA LEU A 145 -5.34 -7.25 10.59
C LEU A 145 -6.15 -7.49 11.86
N GLY A 146 -6.57 -6.44 12.57
CA GLY A 146 -7.42 -6.55 13.75
C GLY A 146 -8.90 -6.83 13.46
N SER A 147 -9.37 -6.66 12.22
CA SER A 147 -10.80 -6.72 11.90
C SER A 147 -11.41 -8.13 11.88
N GLY A 148 -10.61 -9.19 12.00
CA GLY A 148 -11.05 -10.58 11.84
C GLY A 148 -11.40 -11.00 10.40
N ARG A 149 -11.48 -10.05 9.46
CA ARG A 149 -11.82 -10.31 8.05
C ARG A 149 -10.61 -10.67 7.18
N CYS A 150 -9.40 -10.45 7.67
CA CYS A 150 -8.16 -10.72 6.94
C CYS A 150 -7.88 -12.22 6.90
N LYS A 151 -7.89 -12.80 5.69
CA LYS A 151 -7.68 -14.25 5.49
C LYS A 151 -6.20 -14.58 5.42
N HIS A 152 -5.44 -13.85 4.61
CA HIS A 152 -4.01 -14.07 4.39
C HIS A 152 -3.18 -13.26 5.40
N ARG A 153 -3.37 -13.53 6.69
CA ARG A 153 -2.80 -12.72 7.78
C ARG A 153 -1.28 -12.63 7.73
N ALA A 154 -0.60 -13.69 7.31
CA ALA A 154 0.86 -13.76 7.29
C ALA A 154 1.45 -12.74 6.32
N GLU A 155 0.89 -12.63 5.12
CA GLU A 155 1.30 -11.73 4.05
C GLU A 155 1.09 -10.27 4.45
N PHE A 156 -0.10 -9.93 4.96
CA PHE A 156 -0.41 -8.58 5.44
C PHE A 156 0.46 -8.20 6.66
N LYS A 157 0.71 -9.13 7.59
CA LYS A 157 1.58 -8.91 8.77
C LYS A 157 3.03 -8.68 8.36
N ALA A 158 3.51 -9.35 7.29
CA ALA A 158 4.84 -9.13 6.75
C ALA A 158 5.01 -7.68 6.25
N ILE A 159 4.05 -7.19 5.46
CA ILE A 159 4.06 -5.81 4.96
C ILE A 159 3.95 -4.79 6.11
N TYR A 160 3.06 -5.02 7.06
CA TYR A 160 2.93 -4.18 8.24
C TYR A 160 4.25 -4.04 8.99
N THR A 161 4.94 -5.16 9.19
CA THR A 161 6.26 -5.18 9.85
C THR A 161 7.29 -4.37 9.08
N SER A 162 7.28 -4.43 7.74
CA SER A 162 8.18 -3.65 6.88
C SER A 162 7.88 -2.14 6.87
N LEU A 163 6.60 -1.74 6.99
CA LEU A 163 6.19 -0.33 7.04
C LEU A 163 6.41 0.30 8.41
N SER A 164 6.17 -0.46 9.47
CA SER A 164 6.10 0.08 10.82
C SER A 164 7.48 0.30 11.47
N GLY A 165 8.57 -0.03 10.77
CA GLY A 165 9.93 0.13 11.27
C GLY A 165 10.33 -0.95 12.29
N GLU A 166 11.27 -0.60 13.18
CA GLU A 166 11.90 -1.56 14.10
C GLU A 166 10.88 -2.37 14.94
N LYS A 167 11.17 -3.67 15.05
CA LYS A 167 10.20 -4.71 15.42
C LYS A 167 9.94 -4.78 16.93
N CYS A 168 8.82 -4.30 17.43
CA CYS A 168 8.29 -4.79 18.70
C CYS A 168 7.60 -6.13 18.45
N PHE A 169 8.38 -7.18 18.18
CA PHE A 169 7.94 -8.52 17.78
C PHE A 169 6.70 -9.08 18.51
N ILE A 170 6.70 -9.09 19.85
CA ILE A 170 5.59 -9.62 20.65
C ILE A 170 4.34 -8.73 20.53
N ALA A 171 4.51 -7.42 20.59
CA ALA A 171 3.40 -6.48 20.39
C ALA A 171 2.82 -6.60 18.98
N THR A 172 3.68 -6.73 17.96
CA THR A 172 3.28 -6.93 16.56
C THR A 172 2.54 -8.26 16.37
N SER A 173 2.89 -9.31 17.10
CA SER A 173 2.20 -10.60 16.97
C SER A 173 0.82 -10.59 17.61
N LEU A 174 0.57 -9.71 18.58
CA LEU A 174 -0.70 -9.58 19.31
C LEU A 174 -1.60 -8.42 18.84
N LEU A 175 -1.34 -7.85 17.66
CA LEU A 175 -2.08 -6.68 17.16
C LEU A 175 -3.60 -6.88 17.03
N ASP A 176 -4.05 -8.12 16.87
CA ASP A 176 -5.47 -8.48 16.79
C ASP A 176 -6.19 -8.48 18.13
N VAL A 177 -5.44 -8.47 19.24
CA VAL A 177 -5.97 -8.62 20.59
C VAL A 177 -5.48 -7.55 21.56
N THR A 178 -4.70 -6.59 21.07
CA THR A 178 -4.15 -5.45 21.82
C THR A 178 -4.81 -4.16 21.36
N HIS A 179 -4.81 -3.17 22.26
CA HIS A 179 -5.30 -1.84 21.95
C HIS A 179 -4.46 -1.18 20.84
N PRO A 180 -5.08 -0.40 19.93
CA PRO A 180 -4.39 0.35 18.87
C PRO A 180 -3.10 1.07 19.28
N ASP A 181 -3.15 1.76 20.41
CA ASP A 181 -2.06 2.60 20.88
C ASP A 181 -0.92 1.82 21.53
N THR A 182 -1.13 0.56 21.91
CA THR A 182 -0.17 -0.23 22.71
C THR A 182 1.19 -0.30 22.02
N LEU A 183 1.22 -0.53 20.71
CA LEU A 183 2.46 -0.57 19.96
C LEU A 183 3.17 0.79 19.92
N LEU A 184 2.43 1.88 19.74
CA LEU A 184 2.98 3.23 19.72
C LEU A 184 3.60 3.58 21.07
N ARG A 185 2.91 3.26 22.17
CA ARG A 185 3.38 3.47 23.55
C ARG A 185 4.67 2.69 23.82
N LEU A 186 4.71 1.41 23.46
CA LEU A 186 5.89 0.57 23.68
C LEU A 186 7.10 1.03 22.86
N ARG A 187 6.88 1.54 21.64
CA ARG A 187 7.95 2.11 20.82
C ARG A 187 8.50 3.40 21.40
N ARG A 188 7.62 4.33 21.81
CA ARG A 188 8.04 5.56 22.49
C ARG A 188 8.83 5.24 23.75
N PHE A 189 8.33 4.34 24.60
CA PHE A 189 9.06 3.92 25.80
C PHE A 189 10.44 3.32 25.46
N ARG A 190 10.53 2.47 24.43
CA ARG A 190 11.81 1.93 23.95
C ARG A 190 12.78 3.02 23.52
N ASP A 191 12.32 3.95 22.70
CA ASP A 191 13.17 4.94 22.04
C ASP A 191 13.51 6.13 22.95
N GLU A 192 12.55 6.61 23.73
CA GLU A 192 12.65 7.80 24.57
C GLU A 192 13.11 7.49 26.00
N LYS A 193 13.02 6.24 26.47
CA LYS A 193 13.43 5.85 27.84
C LYS A 193 14.52 4.77 27.84
N LEU A 194 14.25 3.60 27.27
CA LEU A 194 15.18 2.47 27.36
C LEU A 194 16.49 2.72 26.60
N ARG A 195 16.43 3.27 25.38
CA ARG A 195 17.61 3.48 24.54
C ARG A 195 18.56 4.55 25.07
N LEU A 196 18.09 5.43 25.94
CA LEU A 196 18.93 6.47 26.55
C LEU A 196 19.92 5.90 27.57
N SER A 197 19.69 4.68 28.08
CA SER A 197 20.55 4.07 29.12
C SER A 197 21.23 2.78 28.62
N SER A 198 22.45 2.52 29.09
CA SER A 198 23.18 1.29 28.76
C SER A 198 22.48 0.00 29.25
N PRO A 199 21.84 -0.04 30.43
CA PRO A 199 21.01 -1.17 30.83
C PRO A 199 19.78 -1.34 29.93
N GLY A 200 19.10 -0.25 29.58
CA GLY A 200 17.93 -0.31 28.70
C GLY A 200 18.28 -0.79 27.29
N ARG A 201 19.43 -0.40 26.73
CA ARG A 201 19.94 -0.97 25.46
C ARG A 201 20.19 -2.48 25.53
N ARG A 202 20.72 -2.98 26.64
CA ARG A 202 20.89 -4.43 26.87
C ARG A 202 19.55 -5.16 26.97
N LEU A 203 18.58 -4.58 27.66
CA LEU A 203 17.21 -5.13 27.73
C LEU A 203 16.57 -5.21 26.34
N VAL A 204 16.70 -4.14 25.54
CA VAL A 204 16.23 -4.13 24.15
C VAL A 204 16.94 -5.22 23.35
N TYR A 205 18.27 -5.34 23.44
CA TYR A 205 19.00 -6.40 22.75
C TYR A 205 18.47 -7.81 23.10
N PHE A 206 18.31 -8.10 24.40
CA PHE A 206 17.78 -9.39 24.85
C PHE A 206 16.36 -9.63 24.34
N TYR A 207 15.50 -8.62 24.41
CA TYR A 207 14.15 -8.67 23.84
C TYR A 207 14.20 -9.04 22.35
N TYR A 208 15.01 -8.37 21.53
CA TYR A 208 15.11 -8.65 20.10
C TYR A 208 15.72 -10.02 19.79
N ARG A 209 16.59 -10.54 20.66
CA ARG A 209 17.20 -11.88 20.54
C ARG A 209 16.20 -12.99 20.86
N ALA A 210 15.43 -12.86 21.95
CA ALA A 210 14.51 -13.90 22.42
C ALA A 210 13.14 -13.87 21.72
N SER A 211 12.68 -12.68 21.30
CA SER A 211 11.32 -12.50 20.78
C SER A 211 10.96 -13.35 19.55
N PRO A 212 11.82 -13.60 18.55
CA PRO A 212 11.43 -14.36 17.36
C PRO A 212 10.91 -15.76 17.69
N THR A 213 11.53 -16.45 18.65
CA THR A 213 11.11 -17.78 19.11
C THR A 213 9.79 -17.68 19.87
N LEU A 214 9.67 -16.70 20.78
CA LEU A 214 8.44 -16.47 21.55
C LEU A 214 7.25 -16.15 20.63
N VAL A 215 7.46 -15.35 19.58
CA VAL A 215 6.41 -15.02 18.62
C VAL A 215 5.92 -16.24 17.86
N ARG A 216 6.81 -17.16 17.44
CA ARG A 216 6.39 -18.40 16.76
C ARG A 216 5.50 -19.25 17.66
N LEU A 217 5.86 -19.36 18.94
CA LEU A 217 5.04 -20.07 19.93
C LEU A 217 3.70 -19.38 20.16
N LEU A 218 3.69 -18.04 20.26
CA LEU A 218 2.49 -17.25 20.48
C LEU A 218 1.55 -17.21 19.27
N ASP A 219 2.09 -17.25 18.05
CA ASP A 219 1.32 -17.38 16.81
C ASP A 219 0.68 -18.76 16.65
N ALA A 220 1.30 -19.81 17.21
CA ALA A 220 0.73 -21.16 17.28
C ALA A 220 -0.22 -21.38 18.49
N SER A 221 -0.31 -20.41 19.41
CA SER A 221 -1.07 -20.56 20.66
C SER A 221 -2.58 -20.33 20.50
N PRO A 222 -3.41 -20.92 21.37
CA PRO A 222 -4.86 -20.69 21.37
C PRO A 222 -5.25 -19.21 21.53
N GLN A 223 -6.38 -18.82 20.93
CA GLN A 223 -6.84 -17.43 20.91
C GLN A 223 -7.07 -16.86 22.32
N GLN A 224 -7.45 -17.69 23.29
CA GLN A 224 -7.65 -17.29 24.69
C GLN A 224 -6.34 -16.81 25.33
N LEU A 225 -5.25 -17.57 25.13
CA LEU A 225 -3.94 -17.22 25.65
C LEU A 225 -3.43 -15.94 24.99
N ARG A 226 -3.59 -15.82 23.67
CA ARG A 226 -3.25 -14.60 22.94
C ARG A 226 -4.00 -13.38 23.48
N ARG A 227 -5.31 -13.49 23.74
CA ARG A 227 -6.12 -12.41 24.35
C ARG A 227 -5.64 -12.03 25.74
N LEU A 228 -5.27 -13.01 26.57
CA LEU A 228 -4.77 -12.76 27.91
C LEU A 228 -3.41 -12.02 27.86
N MET A 229 -2.51 -12.48 27.00
CA MET A 229 -1.23 -11.81 26.74
C MET A 229 -1.41 -10.42 26.16
N GLY A 230 -2.41 -10.23 25.28
CA GLY A 230 -2.77 -8.92 24.73
C GLY A 230 -3.20 -7.94 25.82
N LYS A 231 -4.14 -8.35 26.69
CA LYS A 231 -4.59 -7.53 27.83
C LYS A 231 -3.45 -7.20 28.80
N PHE A 232 -2.57 -8.16 29.08
CA PHE A 232 -1.40 -7.94 29.91
C PHE A 232 -0.49 -6.87 29.29
N LEU A 233 -0.22 -6.99 27.99
CA LEU A 233 0.62 -6.05 27.27
C LEU A 233 0.01 -4.65 27.22
N ASP A 234 -1.31 -4.54 27.05
CA ASP A 234 -2.03 -3.26 27.09
C ASP A 234 -1.90 -2.58 28.45
N ARG A 235 -2.08 -3.33 29.55
CA ARG A 235 -1.89 -2.80 30.91
C ARG A 235 -0.46 -2.36 31.16
N ALA A 236 0.52 -3.17 30.74
CA ALA A 236 1.92 -2.81 30.85
C ALA A 236 2.24 -1.54 30.07
N ALA A 237 1.78 -1.42 28.82
CA ALA A 237 1.99 -0.24 27.99
C ALA A 237 1.29 1.02 28.56
N GLN A 238 0.14 0.89 29.21
CA GLN A 238 -0.51 2.01 29.90
C GLN A 238 0.28 2.44 31.13
N TRP A 239 0.78 1.50 31.93
CA TRP A 239 1.58 1.79 33.12
C TRP A 239 2.89 2.51 32.77
N LEU A 240 3.57 2.07 31.69
CA LEU A 240 4.82 2.66 31.18
C LEU A 240 4.68 4.08 30.61
N VAL A 241 3.46 4.54 30.34
CA VAL A 241 3.21 5.93 29.92
C VAL A 241 2.90 6.84 31.10
N ARG A 242 2.41 6.27 32.21
CA ARG A 242 2.08 7.01 33.43
C ARG A 242 3.27 7.25 34.34
N ASN A 243 4.36 6.51 34.17
CA ASN A 243 5.62 6.61 34.92
C ASN A 243 6.78 6.86 33.95
#